data_AF-A0A537SN94-F1
#
_entry.id   AF-A0A537SN94-F1
#
_cell.length_a   1.000
_cell.length_b   1.000
_cell.length_c   1.000
_cell.angle_alpha   90.00
_cell.angle_beta   90.00
_cell.angle_gamma   90.00
#
_symmetry.space_group_name_H-M   'P 1'
#
loop_
_entity.id
_entity.type
_entity.pdbx_description
1 polymer ?
#
loop_
_entity_poly.entity_id
_entity_poly.type
_entity_poly.pdbx_seq_one_letter_code
_entity_poly.pdbx_strand_id
1 'polypeptide(L)' 'MQPKPTWKELLARGEPLLLPCAHDALSARLIERAGFVAYAVGGYALVGARHALPDIGSAAR' A
#
# COMPACT_ATOMS: atom_id res chain seq x y z
N MET A 1 1.06 -8.54 19.61
CA MET A 1 0.82 -8.26 18.17
C MET A 1 0.38 -9.56 17.54
N GLN A 2 -0.77 -9.62 16.87
CA GLN A 2 -1.21 -10.85 16.20
C GLN A 2 -0.15 -11.25 15.14
N PRO A 3 0.15 -12.55 14.97
CA PRO A 3 1.07 -12.99 13.94
C PRO A 3 0.51 -12.59 12.57
N LYS A 4 1.32 -11.87 11.77
CA LYS A 4 0.95 -11.48 10.41
C LYS A 4 1.32 -12.63 9.47
N PRO A 5 0.41 -13.06 8.57
CA PRO A 5 0.72 -14.11 7.61
C PRO A 5 1.85 -13.66 6.67
N THR A 6 2.65 -14.61 6.23
CA THR A 6 3.70 -14.36 5.23
C THR A 6 3.09 -14.16 3.84
N TRP A 7 3.88 -13.58 2.93
CA TRP A 7 3.47 -13.49 1.52
C TRP A 7 3.22 -14.83 0.86
N LYS A 8 4.00 -15.85 1.20
CA LYS A 8 3.79 -17.20 0.66
C LYS A 8 2.45 -17.77 1.13
N GLU A 9 2.11 -17.60 2.40
CA GLU A 9 0.83 -18.04 2.97
C GLU A 9 -0.36 -17.32 2.36
N LEU A 10 -0.25 -16.01 2.08
CA LEU A 10 -1.31 -15.23 1.45
C LEU A 10 -1.51 -15.63 -0.02
N LEU A 11 -0.43 -15.80 -0.79
CA LEU A 11 -0.50 -16.23 -2.20
C LEU A 11 -1.00 -17.68 -2.36
N ALA A 12 -0.66 -18.57 -1.41
CA ALA A 12 -1.09 -19.96 -1.44
C ALA A 12 -2.61 -20.14 -1.30
N ARG A 13 -3.35 -19.12 -0.84
CA ARG A 13 -4.81 -19.16 -0.73
C ARG A 13 -5.51 -19.23 -2.10
N GLY A 14 -4.83 -18.83 -3.17
CA GLY A 14 -5.40 -18.83 -4.52
C GLY A 14 -6.53 -17.81 -4.74
N GLU A 15 -6.73 -16.91 -3.79
CA GLU A 15 -7.72 -15.83 -3.86
C GLU A 15 -7.04 -14.49 -4.23
N PRO A 16 -7.73 -13.60 -4.97
CA PRO A 16 -7.21 -12.26 -5.23
C PRO A 16 -6.97 -11.50 -3.91
N LEU A 17 -5.76 -10.95 -3.74
CA LEU A 17 -5.45 -10.06 -2.63
C LEU A 17 -5.90 -8.64 -2.94
N LEU A 18 -6.74 -8.08 -2.07
CA LEU A 18 -7.10 -6.66 -2.14
C LEU A 18 -5.99 -5.83 -1.49
N LEU A 19 -5.36 -4.98 -2.29
CA LEU A 19 -4.22 -4.15 -1.88
C LEU A 19 -4.53 -2.66 -2.10
N PRO A 20 -5.24 -2.01 -1.16
CA PRO A 20 -5.39 -0.55 -1.21
C PRO A 20 -4.02 0.13 -1.22
N CYS A 21 -3.90 1.25 -1.93
CA CYS A 21 -2.63 1.97 -2.02
C CYS A 21 -2.53 3.03 -0.91
N ALA A 22 -1.54 2.89 -0.03
CA ALA A 22 -1.22 3.88 0.98
C ALA A 22 -0.34 4.98 0.39
N HIS A 23 -0.76 6.24 0.52
CA HIS A 23 0.05 7.40 0.14
C HIS A 23 0.92 7.93 1.29
N ASP A 24 0.54 7.65 2.54
CA ASP A 24 1.28 8.02 3.73
C ASP A 24 1.08 7.01 4.87
N ALA A 25 1.75 7.27 6.01
CA ALA A 25 1.67 6.39 7.18
C ALA A 25 0.29 6.36 7.83
N LEU A 26 -0.45 7.48 7.78
CA LEU A 26 -1.81 7.55 8.33
C LEU A 26 -2.77 6.68 7.53
N SER A 27 -2.70 6.75 6.21
CA SER A 27 -3.47 5.91 5.29
C SER A 27 -3.16 4.43 5.50
N ALA A 28 -1.89 4.06 5.66
CA ALA A 28 -1.51 2.68 5.97
C ALA A 28 -2.16 2.18 7.27
N ARG A 29 -2.22 3.02 8.32
CA ARG A 29 -2.89 2.69 9.58
C ARG A 29 -4.40 2.56 9.42
N LEU A 30 -5.02 3.39 8.59
CA LEU A 30 -6.46 3.29 8.28
C LEU A 30 -6.78 2.01 7.50
N ILE A 31 -5.93 1.62 6.55
CA ILE A 31 -6.09 0.38 5.78
C ILE A 31 -5.99 -0.84 6.71
N GLU A 32 -5.03 -0.86 7.64
CA GLU A 32 -4.92 -1.91 8.65
C GLU A 32 -6.15 -1.95 9.57
N ARG A 33 -6.64 -0.79 10.02
CA ARG A 33 -7.86 -0.69 10.85
C ARG A 33 -9.13 -1.12 10.11
N ALA A 34 -9.17 -0.96 8.79
CA ALA A 34 -10.26 -1.44 7.95
C ALA A 34 -10.22 -2.97 7.72
N GLY A 35 -9.20 -3.66 8.24
CA GLY A 35 -9.11 -5.12 8.20
C GLY A 35 -8.40 -5.70 6.98
N PHE A 36 -7.78 -4.87 6.14
CA PHE A 36 -6.97 -5.38 5.04
C PHE A 36 -5.68 -6.00 5.57
N VAL A 37 -5.34 -7.18 5.02
CA VAL A 37 -4.15 -7.94 5.42
C VAL A 37 -2.85 -7.39 4.82
N ALA A 38 -2.95 -6.55 3.80
CA ALA A 38 -1.82 -5.90 3.14
C ALA A 38 -2.27 -4.65 2.37
N TYR A 39 -1.29 -3.84 1.96
CA TYR A 39 -1.49 -2.63 1.16
C TYR A 39 -0.31 -2.45 0.20
N ALA A 40 -0.52 -1.68 -0.86
CA ALA A 40 0.54 -1.26 -1.77
C ALA A 40 1.09 0.11 -1.35
N VAL A 41 2.34 0.39 -1.71
CA VAL A 41 2.95 1.73 -1.64
C VAL A 41 3.48 2.05 -3.02
N GLY A 42 2.85 3.01 -3.70
CA GLY A 42 3.19 3.39 -5.07
C GLY A 42 3.95 4.71 -5.16
N GLY A 43 4.74 4.88 -6.22
CA GLY A 43 5.48 6.12 -6.51
C GLY A 43 4.57 7.34 -6.51
N TYR A 44 3.47 7.30 -7.27
CA TYR A 44 2.48 8.39 -7.28
C TYR A 44 1.72 8.56 -5.98
N ALA A 45 1.34 7.48 -5.30
CA ALA A 45 0.66 7.61 -4.02
C ALA A 45 1.52 8.43 -3.06
N LEU A 46 2.83 8.16 -2.99
CA LEU A 46 3.76 8.94 -2.17
C LEU A 46 4.03 10.35 -2.73
N VAL A 47 4.36 10.46 -4.02
CA VAL A 47 4.83 11.68 -4.68
C VAL A 47 3.70 12.65 -5.00
N GLY A 48 2.59 12.17 -5.57
CA GLY A 48 1.43 12.96 -5.93
C GLY A 48 0.81 13.63 -4.70
N ALA A 49 0.70 12.90 -3.59
CA ALA A 49 0.21 13.46 -2.33
C ALA A 49 1.14 14.54 -1.75
N ARG A 50 2.46 14.42 -1.95
CA ARG A 50 3.46 15.35 -1.38
C ARG A 50 3.78 16.55 -2.28
N HIS A 51 3.75 16.37 -3.60
CA HIS A 51 4.30 17.33 -4.55
C HIS A 51 3.28 17.82 -5.59
N ALA A 52 2.08 17.24 -5.65
CA ALA A 52 1.05 17.58 -6.64
C ALA A 52 1.55 17.53 -8.10
N LEU A 53 2.54 16.66 -8.38
CA LEU A 53 3.12 16.48 -9.71
C LEU A 53 2.48 15.27 -10.42
N PRO A 54 2.40 15.30 -11.77
CA PRO A 54 1.95 14.15 -12.56
C PRO A 54 2.93 12.98 -12.46
N ASP A 55 2.42 11.74 -12.55
CA ASP A 55 3.20 10.51 -12.50
C ASP A 55 3.95 10.22 -13.82
N ILE A 56 4.94 11.05 -14.13
CA ILE A 56 5.78 10.96 -15.33
C ILE A 56 7.28 10.91 -14.97
N GLY A 57 7.61 10.41 -13.78
CA GLY A 57 9.00 10.29 -13.30
C GLY A 57 9.68 11.60 -12.92
N SER A 58 8.95 12.72 -12.82
CA SER A 58 9.54 14.05 -12.57
C SER A 58 10.00 14.32 -11.13
N ALA A 59 9.65 13.47 -10.17
CA ALA A 59 9.98 13.67 -8.75
C ALA A 59 11.32 13.06 -8.30
N ALA A 60 12.13 12.55 -9.24
CA ALA A 60 13.43 11.94 -8.95
C ALA A 60 14.59 12.95 -8.88
N ARG A 61 14.34 14.20 -8.47
CA ARG A 61 15.39 15.23 -8.36
C ARG A 61 15.67 15.60 -6.92
#